data_AF-A0A2H4P1V1-F1
#
_entry.id   AF-A0A2H4P1V1-F1
#
_cell.length_a   1.000
_cell.length_b   1.000
_cell.length_c   1.000
_cell.angle_alpha   90.00
_cell.angle_beta   90.00
_cell.angle_gamma   90.00
#
_symmetry.space_group_name_H-M   'P 1'
#
loop_
_entity.id
_entity.type
_entity.pdbx_description
1 polymer ?
#
loop_
_entity_poly.entity_id
_entity_poly.type
_entity_poly.pdbx_seq_one_letter_code
_entity_poly.pdbx_strand_id
1 'polypeptide(L)'
;MAKKVVAVIKLALQAGKANPAPPVGPALGQHGVNIMAFCKEYNARTQDKAGYVIPVEISVFEDRSFTFITKTPPASVLITKAAGIQKGSGESAKGSVGSINRSQLEEIAKTKLPDLNCTSVESAMRIIEGTARNMGVAVSD
;
A
#
# COMPACT_ATOMS: atom_id res chain seq x y z
N MET A 1 -26.58 -12.47 -1.84
CA MET A 1 -26.06 -13.11 -3.07
C MET A 1 -24.87 -12.29 -3.55
N ALA A 2 -23.69 -12.90 -3.71
CA ALA A 2 -22.51 -12.17 -4.13
C ALA A 2 -22.62 -11.82 -5.61
N LYS A 3 -22.55 -10.53 -5.95
CA LYS A 3 -22.50 -10.08 -7.35
C LYS A 3 -21.26 -10.71 -8.01
N LYS A 4 -21.41 -11.22 -9.24
CA LYS A 4 -20.32 -11.89 -9.95
C LYS A 4 -19.27 -10.87 -10.39
N VAL A 5 -18.02 -11.09 -9.97
CA VAL A 5 -16.88 -10.24 -10.30
C VAL A 5 -16.38 -10.58 -11.70
N VAL A 6 -16.30 -9.57 -12.56
CA VAL A 6 -15.81 -9.67 -13.95
C VAL A 6 -14.30 -9.49 -14.01
N ALA A 7 -13.78 -8.52 -13.26
CA ALA A 7 -12.38 -8.18 -13.23
C ALA A 7 -11.96 -7.65 -11.87
N VAL A 8 -10.73 -7.96 -11.46
CA VAL A 8 -10.08 -7.38 -10.28
C VAL A 8 -8.85 -6.61 -10.76
N ILE A 9 -8.84 -5.31 -10.49
CA ILE A 9 -7.81 -4.38 -10.94
C ILE A 9 -7.04 -3.92 -9.69
N LYS A 10 -5.71 -4.06 -9.72
CA LYS A 10 -4.83 -3.65 -8.63
C LYS A 10 -4.02 -2.44 -9.09
N LEU A 11 -4.22 -1.30 -8.42
CA LEU A 11 -3.50 -0.05 -8.70
C LEU A 11 -2.75 0.41 -7.46
N ALA A 12 -1.62 1.08 -7.66
CA ALA A 12 -0.90 1.77 -6.60
C ALA A 12 -0.98 3.27 -6.88
N LEU A 13 -1.69 4.00 -6.03
CA LEU A 13 -1.95 5.43 -6.21
C LEU A 13 -1.45 6.24 -5.02
N GLN A 14 -1.11 7.49 -5.26
CA GLN A 14 -0.77 8.41 -4.17
C GLN A 14 -2.05 8.81 -3.43
N ALA A 15 -2.01 8.71 -2.10
CA ALA A 15 -3.09 9.12 -1.22
C ALA A 15 -3.49 10.58 -1.46
N GLY A 16 -4.80 10.83 -1.61
CA GLY A 16 -5.36 12.15 -1.86
C GLY A 16 -5.06 12.76 -3.24
N LYS A 17 -4.37 12.03 -4.12
CA LYS A 17 -3.93 12.52 -5.45
C LYS A 17 -4.36 11.62 -6.61
N ALA A 18 -5.44 10.84 -6.45
CA ALA A 18 -5.99 10.09 -7.57
C ALA A 18 -6.53 11.06 -8.63
N ASN A 19 -6.05 10.90 -9.86
CA ASN A 19 -6.46 11.66 -11.03
C ASN A 19 -6.88 10.70 -12.17
N PRO A 20 -7.74 11.15 -13.11
CA PRO A 20 -8.18 10.35 -14.24
C PRO A 20 -7.10 10.17 -15.32
N ALA A 21 -5.89 10.71 -15.11
CA ALA A 21 -4.77 10.60 -16.04
C ALA A 21 -4.29 9.14 -16.17
N PRO A 22 -3.50 8.80 -17.23
CA PRO A 22 -2.75 7.54 -17.25
C PRO A 22 -1.89 7.50 -15.99
N PRO A 23 -2.01 6.50 -15.09
CA PRO A 23 -2.37 5.09 -15.29
C PRO A 23 -3.80 4.66 -14.91
N VAL A 24 -4.61 5.51 -14.27
CA VAL A 24 -5.95 5.16 -13.76
C VAL A 24 -6.98 5.12 -14.88
N GLY A 25 -6.94 6.12 -15.76
CA GLY A 25 -7.91 6.28 -16.85
C GLY A 25 -7.99 5.06 -17.77
N PRO A 26 -6.86 4.59 -18.35
CA PRO A 26 -6.86 3.39 -19.20
C PRO A 26 -7.24 2.11 -18.44
N ALA A 27 -6.71 1.94 -17.22
CA ALA A 27 -6.91 0.73 -16.43
C ALA A 27 -8.36 0.50 -16.01
N LEU A 28 -9.09 1.57 -15.66
CA LEU A 28 -10.49 1.51 -15.25
C LEU A 28 -11.47 1.70 -16.41
N GLY A 29 -11.09 2.54 -17.39
CA GLY A 29 -11.91 2.85 -18.56
C GLY A 29 -12.19 1.62 -19.44
N GLN A 30 -11.21 0.71 -19.59
CA GLN A 30 -11.40 -0.54 -20.34
C GLN A 30 -12.52 -1.44 -19.76
N HIS A 31 -12.85 -1.28 -18.47
CA HIS A 31 -13.88 -2.05 -17.78
C HIS A 31 -15.18 -1.25 -17.55
N GLY A 32 -15.30 -0.04 -18.13
CA GLY A 32 -16.51 0.78 -18.03
C GLY A 32 -16.79 1.34 -16.63
N VAL A 33 -15.76 1.44 -15.78
CA VAL A 33 -15.87 1.97 -14.41
C VAL A 33 -15.93 3.50 -14.42
N ASN A 34 -16.72 4.10 -13.53
CA ASN A 34 -16.76 5.56 -13.38
C ASN A 34 -15.49 6.09 -12.69
N ILE A 35 -14.54 6.54 -13.50
CA ILE A 35 -13.21 7.01 -13.07
C ILE A 35 -13.34 8.22 -12.12
N MET A 36 -14.22 9.17 -12.41
CA MET A 36 -14.38 10.38 -11.60
C MET A 36 -14.94 10.06 -10.21
N ALA A 37 -15.92 9.16 -10.14
CA ALA A 37 -16.47 8.70 -8.87
C ALA A 37 -15.39 7.99 -8.04
N PHE A 38 -14.62 7.10 -8.67
CA PHE A 38 -13.50 6.43 -8.03
C PHE A 38 -12.45 7.41 -7.48
N CYS A 39 -11.99 8.38 -8.29
CA CYS A 39 -10.98 9.35 -7.85
C CYS A 39 -11.47 10.17 -6.65
N LYS A 40 -12.74 10.61 -6.65
CA LYS A 40 -13.32 11.38 -5.55
C LYS A 40 -13.40 10.55 -4.27
N GLU A 41 -13.90 9.33 -4.36
CA GLU A 41 -14.08 8.46 -3.19
C GLU A 41 -12.73 7.96 -2.65
N TYR A 42 -11.78 7.65 -3.53
CA TYR A 42 -10.42 7.30 -3.14
C TYR A 42 -9.73 8.45 -2.41
N ASN A 43 -9.82 9.68 -2.93
CA ASN A 43 -9.21 10.84 -2.29
C ASN A 43 -9.81 11.12 -0.92
N ALA A 44 -11.14 10.99 -0.77
CA ALA A 44 -11.81 11.14 0.52
C ALA A 44 -11.34 10.08 1.55
N ARG A 45 -11.25 8.81 1.15
CA ARG A 45 -10.82 7.70 2.04
C ARG A 45 -9.32 7.72 2.37
N THR A 46 -8.50 8.38 1.54
CA THR A 46 -7.04 8.40 1.69
C THR A 46 -6.50 9.75 2.17
N GLN A 47 -7.37 10.71 2.45
CA GLN A 47 -6.98 12.05 2.89
C GLN A 47 -6.12 12.03 4.17
N ASP A 48 -6.46 11.15 5.12
CA ASP A 48 -5.74 11.00 6.40
C ASP A 48 -4.33 10.41 6.23
N LYS A 49 -4.04 9.81 5.07
CA LYS A 49 -2.77 9.13 4.76
C LYS A 49 -2.00 9.86 3.66
N ALA A 50 -2.21 11.16 3.53
CA ALA A 50 -1.55 12.00 2.54
C ALA A 50 -0.02 11.80 2.54
N GLY A 51 0.56 11.64 1.35
CA GLY A 51 2.00 11.42 1.17
C GLY A 51 2.44 9.95 1.18
N TYR A 52 1.54 8.99 1.36
CA TYR A 52 1.82 7.57 1.13
C TYR A 52 1.25 7.08 -0.21
N VAL A 53 1.90 6.06 -0.78
CA VAL A 53 1.32 5.28 -1.88
C VAL A 53 0.43 4.20 -1.27
N ILE A 54 -0.87 4.23 -1.60
CA ILE A 54 -1.85 3.27 -1.11
C ILE A 54 -2.28 2.36 -2.26
N PRO A 55 -2.03 1.04 -2.14
CA PRO A 55 -2.55 0.07 -3.07
C PRO A 55 -4.06 -0.05 -2.89
N VAL A 56 -4.76 -0.17 -4.01
CA VAL A 56 -6.20 -0.31 -4.07
C VAL A 56 -6.56 -1.48 -4.96
N GLU A 57 -7.47 -2.30 -4.47
CA GLU A 57 -8.03 -3.43 -5.20
C GLU A 57 -9.46 -3.08 -5.59
N ILE A 58 -9.73 -3.04 -6.89
CA ILE A 58 -10.99 -2.60 -7.47
C ILE A 58 -11.64 -3.81 -8.12
N SER A 59 -12.77 -4.23 -7.57
CA SER A 59 -13.58 -5.32 -8.10
C SER A 59 -14.69 -4.74 -8.95
N VAL A 60 -14.73 -5.13 -10.23
CA VAL A 60 -15.76 -4.71 -11.20
C VAL A 60 -16.77 -5.83 -11.35
N PHE A 61 -18.06 -5.50 -11.30
CA PHE A 61 -19.17 -6.44 -11.43
C PHE A 61 -19.81 -6.36 -12.83
N GLU A 62 -20.62 -7.37 -13.18
CA GLU A 62 -21.28 -7.47 -14.50
C GLU A 62 -22.23 -6.28 -14.80
N ASP A 63 -22.78 -5.64 -13.77
CA ASP A 63 -23.64 -4.45 -13.88
C ASP A 63 -22.85 -3.14 -14.06
N ARG A 64 -21.53 -3.22 -14.31
CA ARG A 64 -20.58 -2.09 -14.36
C ARG A 64 -20.48 -1.31 -13.05
N SER A 65 -21.06 -1.83 -11.96
CA SER A 65 -20.76 -1.32 -10.63
C SER A 65 -19.36 -1.74 -10.22
N PHE A 66 -18.74 -0.96 -9.33
CA PHE A 66 -17.43 -1.26 -8.80
C PHE A 66 -17.44 -1.13 -7.28
N THR A 67 -16.63 -1.95 -6.62
CA THR A 67 -16.27 -1.77 -5.22
C THR A 67 -14.77 -1.75 -5.12
N PHE A 68 -14.21 -0.96 -4.21
CA PHE A 68 -12.78 -0.94 -4.00
C PHE A 68 -12.42 -1.02 -2.53
N ILE A 69 -11.29 -1.67 -2.27
CA ILE A 69 -10.70 -1.83 -0.94
C ILE A 69 -9.34 -1.13 -0.97
N THR A 70 -9.20 -0.09 -0.16
CA THR A 70 -7.93 0.59 0.09
C THR A 70 -7.13 -0.23 1.09
N LYS A 71 -5.98 -0.74 0.66
CA LYS A 71 -5.05 -1.43 1.53
C LYS A 71 -4.17 -0.42 2.27
N THR A 72 -3.38 -0.90 3.22
CA THR A 72 -2.32 -0.16 3.88
C THR A 72 -1.15 0.09 2.94
N PRO A 73 -0.36 1.14 3.19
CA PRO A 73 0.84 1.41 2.41
C PRO A 73 1.81 0.20 2.39
N PRO A 74 2.60 0.04 1.32
CA PRO A 74 3.63 -1.00 1.26
C PRO A 74 4.61 -0.84 2.43
N ALA A 75 5.01 -1.96 3.04
CA ALA A 75 5.99 -1.96 4.13
C ALA A 75 7.29 -1.27 3.69
N SER A 76 7.70 -1.47 2.44
CA SER A 76 8.88 -0.81 1.86
C SER A 76 8.82 0.71 1.96
N VAL A 77 7.68 1.34 1.61
CA VAL A 77 7.51 2.80 1.65
C VAL A 77 7.48 3.31 3.09
N LEU A 78 6.88 2.54 4.01
CA LEU A 78 6.85 2.88 5.44
C LEU A 78 8.24 2.84 6.05
N ILE A 79 9.02 1.79 5.75
CA ILE A 79 10.38 1.60 6.24
C ILE A 79 11.32 2.65 5.64
N THR A 80 11.26 2.91 4.33
CA THR A 80 12.14 3.93 3.72
C THR A 80 11.88 5.32 4.29
N LYS A 81 10.61 5.66 4.54
CA LYS A 81 10.24 6.93 5.20
C LYS A 81 10.71 6.99 6.66
N ALA A 82 10.58 5.89 7.41
CA ALA A 82 11.04 5.81 8.81
C ALA A 82 12.57 5.89 8.92
N ALA A 83 13.29 5.27 7.98
CA ALA A 83 14.75 5.31 7.87
C ALA A 83 15.30 6.58 7.22
N GLY A 84 14.44 7.46 6.69
CA GLY A 84 14.85 8.69 5.99
C GLY A 84 15.55 8.48 4.65
N ILE A 85 15.40 7.31 4.03
CA ILE A 85 16.04 6.95 2.75
C ILE A 85 15.06 7.03 1.59
N GLN A 86 15.53 7.39 0.40
CA GLN A 86 14.68 7.46 -0.80
C GLN A 86 14.53 6.11 -1.52
N LYS A 87 15.55 5.25 -1.45
CA LYS A 87 15.59 3.95 -2.13
C LYS A 87 16.31 2.92 -1.25
N GLY A 88 15.82 1.68 -1.25
CA GLY A 88 16.52 0.56 -0.61
C GLY A 88 17.81 0.19 -1.35
N SER A 89 18.65 -0.63 -0.71
CA SER A 89 19.98 -1.02 -1.20
C SER A 89 19.93 -1.74 -2.56
N GLY A 90 18.80 -2.36 -2.90
CA GLY A 90 18.67 -3.26 -4.07
C GLY A 90 19.45 -4.56 -3.92
N GLU A 91 20.48 -4.57 -3.06
CA GLU A 91 21.34 -5.70 -2.78
C GLU A 91 21.73 -5.70 -1.29
N SER A 92 20.96 -6.45 -0.49
CA SER A 92 21.08 -6.49 0.97
C SER A 92 22.46 -6.92 1.47
N ALA A 93 23.23 -7.62 0.61
CA ALA A 93 24.58 -8.08 0.90
C ALA A 93 25.66 -6.97 0.82
N LYS A 94 25.38 -5.84 0.17
CA LYS A 94 26.37 -4.76 -0.07
C LYS A 94 26.47 -3.72 1.06
N GLY A 95 25.65 -3.85 2.11
CA GLY A 95 25.70 -2.98 3.28
C GLY A 95 24.35 -2.41 3.67
N SER A 96 24.26 -1.95 4.93
CA SER A 96 23.05 -1.30 5.46
C SER A 96 22.94 0.12 4.90
N VAL A 97 21.82 0.43 4.26
CA VAL A 97 21.53 1.77 3.70
C VAL A 97 20.80 2.69 4.69
N GLY A 98 20.40 2.17 5.85
CA GLY A 98 19.78 2.94 6.92
C GLY A 98 19.44 2.07 8.12
N SER A 99 18.91 2.68 9.18
CA SER A 99 18.38 1.94 10.34
C SER A 99 17.02 2.46 10.77
N ILE A 100 16.23 1.58 11.38
CA ILE A 100 14.98 1.92 12.08
C ILE A 100 15.02 1.38 13.51
N ASN A 101 14.40 2.10 14.42
CA ASN A 101 14.28 1.66 15.82
C ASN A 101 13.12 0.68 15.99
N ARG A 102 13.17 -0.12 17.06
CA ARG A 102 12.11 -1.07 17.37
C ARG A 102 10.74 -0.42 17.59
N SER A 103 10.71 0.79 18.16
CA SER A 103 9.48 1.58 18.30
C SER A 103 8.85 1.95 16.95
N GLN A 104 9.68 2.32 15.97
CA GLN A 104 9.21 2.62 14.61
C GLN A 104 8.73 1.36 13.90
N LEU A 105 9.39 0.21 14.12
CA LEU A 105 8.95 -1.08 13.62
C LEU A 105 7.55 -1.44 14.13
N GLU A 106 7.29 -1.22 15.42
CA GLU A 106 6.00 -1.49 16.06
C GLU A 106 4.88 -0.60 15.48
N GLU A 107 5.14 0.70 15.31
CA GLU A 107 4.19 1.64 14.69
C GLU A 107 3.83 1.23 13.25
N ILE A 108 4.84 0.82 12.47
CA ILE A 108 4.65 0.31 11.10
C ILE A 108 3.84 -0.99 11.13
N ALA A 109 4.14 -1.90 12.07
CA ALA A 109 3.45 -3.17 12.23
C ALA A 109 1.98 -2.96 12.62
N LYS A 110 1.66 -2.07 13.55
CA LYS A 110 0.28 -1.70 13.93
C LYS A 110 -0.49 -1.12 12.75
N THR A 111 0.14 -0.24 11.99
CA THR A 111 -0.47 0.37 10.79
C THR A 111 -0.78 -0.68 9.73
N LYS A 112 0.09 -1.71 9.60
CA LYS A 112 -0.05 -2.77 8.59
C LYS A 112 -0.90 -3.96 9.03
N LEU A 113 -1.11 -4.12 10.34
CA LEU A 113 -1.84 -5.23 10.94
C LEU A 113 -3.18 -5.59 10.26
N PRO A 114 -4.07 -4.65 9.87
CA PRO A 114 -5.34 -5.02 9.24
C PRO A 114 -5.20 -5.71 7.88
N ASP A 115 -4.05 -5.58 7.21
CA ASP A 115 -3.76 -6.23 5.94
C ASP A 115 -2.91 -7.50 6.09
N LEU A 116 -2.34 -7.73 7.26
CA LEU A 116 -1.51 -8.89 7.51
C LEU A 116 -2.37 -10.05 7.96
N ASN A 117 -2.00 -11.27 7.55
CA ASN A 117 -2.67 -12.49 8.00
C ASN A 117 -2.25 -12.90 9.43
N CYS A 118 -1.61 -12.02 10.19
CA CYS A 118 -1.17 -12.31 11.56
C CYS A 118 -2.13 -11.71 12.58
N THR A 119 -2.32 -12.43 13.68
CA THR A 119 -3.20 -12.03 14.79
C THR A 119 -2.46 -11.25 15.89
N SER A 120 -1.13 -11.31 15.92
CA SER A 120 -0.29 -10.64 16.92
C SER A 120 0.61 -9.57 16.32
N VAL A 121 0.79 -8.48 17.08
CA VAL A 121 1.70 -7.37 16.72
C VAL A 121 3.14 -7.86 16.60
N GLU A 122 3.56 -8.82 17.44
CA GLU A 122 4.91 -9.41 17.34
C GLU A 122 5.15 -10.14 16.02
N SER A 123 4.17 -10.92 15.54
CA SER A 123 4.28 -11.56 14.23
C SER A 123 4.27 -10.53 13.11
N ALA A 124 3.49 -9.45 13.24
CA ALA A 124 3.55 -8.34 12.30
C ALA A 124 4.94 -7.70 12.27
N MET A 125 5.54 -7.41 13.43
CA MET A 125 6.89 -6.85 13.54
C MET A 125 7.92 -7.73 12.83
N ARG A 126 7.90 -9.06 13.01
CA ARG A 126 8.80 -9.99 12.32
C ARG A 126 8.66 -9.95 10.80
N ILE A 127 7.43 -9.79 10.28
CA ILE A 127 7.19 -9.65 8.84
C ILE A 127 7.79 -8.35 8.31
N ILE A 128 7.60 -7.24 9.03
CA ILE A 128 8.18 -5.94 8.67
C ILE A 128 9.71 -5.98 8.77
N GLU A 129 10.27 -6.63 9.79
CA GLU A 129 11.71 -6.81 9.98
C GLU A 129 12.34 -7.58 8.82
N GLY A 130 11.70 -8.68 8.38
CA GLY A 130 12.15 -9.42 7.20
C GLY A 130 12.17 -8.55 5.94
N THR A 131 11.18 -7.66 5.80
CA THR A 131 11.14 -6.68 4.71
C THR A 131 12.26 -5.64 4.83
N ALA A 132 12.50 -5.11 6.03
CA ALA A 132 13.59 -4.16 6.29
C ALA A 132 14.95 -4.76 5.95
N ARG A 133 15.21 -5.99 6.40
CA ARG A 133 16.43 -6.74 6.09
C ARG A 133 16.61 -6.98 4.59
N ASN A 134 15.53 -7.31 3.88
CA ASN A 134 15.58 -7.49 2.43
C ASN A 134 15.81 -6.17 1.66
N MET A 135 15.56 -5.02 2.28
CA MET A 135 15.90 -3.71 1.70
C MET A 135 17.30 -3.21 2.11
N GLY A 136 18.01 -3.96 2.96
CA GLY A 136 19.27 -3.52 3.55
C GLY A 136 19.09 -2.44 4.62
N VAL A 137 17.97 -2.44 5.36
CA VAL A 137 17.77 -1.55 6.51
C VAL A 137 17.97 -2.34 7.79
N ALA A 138 18.88 -1.89 8.65
CA ALA A 138 19.12 -2.49 9.95
C ALA A 138 18.01 -2.12 10.95
N VAL A 139 17.64 -3.06 11.81
CA VAL A 139 16.75 -2.77 12.94
C VAL A 139 17.62 -2.65 14.18
N SER A 140 17.60 -1.48 14.80
CA SER A 140 18.28 -1.16 16.05
C SER A 140 17.26 -1.20 17.19
N ASP A 141 17.68 -1.59 18.40
CA ASP A 141 16.82 -1.47 19.59
C ASP A 141 16.50 0.01 19.89
#